data_AF-A0A510J9N9-F1
#
_entry.id   AF-A0A510J9N9-F1
#
_cell.length_a   1.000
_cell.length_b   1.000
_cell.length_c   1.000
_cell.angle_alpha   90.00
_cell.angle_beta   90.00
_cell.angle_gamma   90.00
#
_symmetry.space_group_name_H-M   'P 1'
#
loop_
_entity.id
_entity.type
_entity.pdbx_description
1 polymer ?
#
loop_
_entity_poly.entity_id
_entity_poly.type
_entity_poly.pdbx_seq_one_letter_code
_entity_poly.pdbx_strand_id
1 'polypeptide(L)'
;MPKKSKMTTNRRNDNGMREILLQKQEQYSGIIPHPSIVEGYERNCPGATDRILAMTENQLKCNQELAKMEQENINECRKEALKSEVENIKRGQILGFVILLTMIIGGFILIIFGKDAGGYGTIVASIMLGISSVIWNNKSKKEQEEKQ
;
A
#
# COMPACT_ATOMS: atom_id res chain seq x y z
N MET A 1 15.51 -18.19 60.75
CA MET A 1 16.26 -17.97 59.48
C MET A 1 17.29 -19.11 59.30
N PRO A 2 17.82 -19.37 58.08
CA PRO A 2 18.10 -20.73 57.56
C PRO A 2 19.54 -21.25 57.84
N LYS A 3 20.02 -22.46 57.44
CA LYS A 3 19.76 -23.23 56.20
C LYS A 3 20.27 -24.70 56.20
N LYS A 4 19.44 -25.62 55.67
CA LYS A 4 19.72 -26.90 54.96
C LYS A 4 20.67 -27.98 55.53
N SER A 5 20.07 -29.13 55.85
CA SER A 5 20.59 -30.51 55.70
C SER A 5 19.38 -31.47 55.76
N LYS A 6 19.22 -32.56 54.99
CA LYS A 6 19.96 -33.14 53.84
C LYS A 6 18.93 -33.77 52.85
N MET A 7 19.34 -34.60 51.88
CA MET A 7 18.45 -35.32 50.93
C MET A 7 18.51 -36.84 51.18
N THR A 8 17.37 -37.53 51.26
CA THR A 8 17.30 -39.00 51.28
C THR A 8 16.30 -39.53 50.23
N THR A 9 16.85 -40.18 49.22
CA THR A 9 16.12 -40.92 48.19
C THR A 9 15.26 -42.03 48.79
N ASN A 10 13.98 -42.09 48.44
CA ASN A 10 13.16 -43.29 48.60
C ASN A 10 12.62 -43.72 47.23
N ARG A 11 13.19 -44.78 46.65
CA ARG A 11 12.61 -45.46 45.49
C ARG A 11 11.43 -46.32 45.98
N ARG A 12 10.22 -45.99 45.55
CA ARG A 12 9.17 -47.00 45.36
C ARG A 12 8.66 -46.93 43.92
N ASN A 13 8.38 -48.11 43.40
CA ASN A 13 8.34 -48.41 41.98
C ASN A 13 6.95 -48.94 41.64
N ASP A 14 5.98 -48.03 41.59
CA ASP A 14 4.58 -48.37 41.34
C ASP A 14 4.29 -48.29 39.85
N ASN A 15 4.49 -49.42 39.17
CA ASN A 15 4.06 -49.66 37.80
C ASN A 15 2.52 -49.77 37.75
N GLY A 16 1.84 -48.63 37.77
CA GLY A 16 0.38 -48.54 37.69
C GLY A 16 -0.07 -47.63 36.55
N MET A 17 -0.58 -48.25 35.48
CA MET A 17 -1.43 -47.70 34.41
C MET A 17 -1.38 -46.16 34.22
N ARG A 18 -0.45 -45.68 33.38
CA ARG A 18 -0.59 -44.34 32.79
C ARG A 18 -1.70 -44.38 31.74
N GLU A 19 -2.94 -44.08 32.13
CA GLU A 19 -3.97 -43.69 31.16
C GLU A 19 -3.48 -42.43 30.43
N ILE A 20 -3.12 -42.60 29.16
CA ILE A 20 -2.85 -41.49 28.26
C ILE A 20 -4.22 -40.94 27.85
N LEU A 21 -4.72 -39.98 28.63
CA LEU A 21 -5.99 -39.31 28.39
C LEU A 21 -5.86 -38.49 27.09
N LEU A 22 -6.29 -39.10 25.98
CA LEU A 22 -6.02 -38.64 24.63
C LEU A 22 -7.01 -37.52 24.26
N GLN A 23 -6.70 -36.31 24.71
CA GLN A 23 -7.55 -35.14 24.56
C GLN A 23 -7.59 -34.69 23.09
N LYS A 24 -8.64 -35.12 22.35
CA LYS A 24 -8.87 -34.76 20.95
C LYS A 24 -9.27 -33.28 20.82
N GLN A 25 -8.29 -32.41 20.61
CA GLN A 25 -8.52 -30.98 20.40
C GLN A 25 -8.86 -30.69 18.93
N GLU A 26 -10.16 -30.65 18.61
CA GLU A 26 -10.63 -30.26 17.27
C GLU A 26 -10.65 -28.73 17.15
N GLN A 27 -9.60 -28.20 16.53
CA GLN A 27 -9.44 -26.76 16.32
C GLN A 27 -10.07 -26.36 14.98
N TYR A 28 -11.36 -26.02 15.00
CA TYR A 28 -12.10 -25.54 13.83
C TYR A 28 -12.01 -24.01 13.71
N SER A 29 -11.64 -23.53 12.53
CA SER A 29 -11.63 -22.10 12.19
C SER A 29 -12.56 -21.84 11.01
N GLY A 30 -13.71 -21.24 11.30
CA GLY A 30 -14.73 -20.85 10.33
C GLY A 30 -15.82 -20.03 11.02
N ILE A 31 -16.61 -19.29 10.22
CA ILE A 31 -17.60 -18.32 10.72
C ILE A 31 -18.91 -19.01 11.18
N ILE A 32 -19.04 -20.31 10.88
CA ILE A 32 -20.11 -21.19 11.35
C ILE A 32 -19.43 -22.28 12.19
N PRO A 33 -19.89 -22.61 13.41
CA PRO A 33 -19.27 -23.64 14.24
C PRO A 33 -19.42 -25.04 13.62
N HIS A 34 -18.63 -26.01 14.10
CA HIS A 34 -18.64 -27.37 13.57
C HIS A 34 -20.07 -27.98 13.59
N PRO A 35 -20.51 -28.74 12.55
CA PRO A 35 -21.89 -29.20 12.41
C PRO A 35 -22.44 -29.93 13.65
N SER A 36 -21.63 -30.73 14.34
CA SER A 36 -22.02 -31.42 15.57
C SER A 36 -22.34 -30.48 16.75
N ILE A 37 -21.77 -29.27 16.76
CA ILE A 37 -22.06 -28.23 17.76
C ILE A 37 -23.34 -27.48 17.36
N VAL A 38 -23.51 -27.20 16.06
CA VAL A 38 -24.74 -26.61 15.49
C VAL A 38 -25.97 -27.48 15.80
N GLU A 39 -25.88 -28.79 15.56
CA GLU A 39 -26.93 -29.77 15.90
C GLU A 39 -27.22 -29.79 17.41
N GLY A 40 -26.21 -29.57 18.25
CA GLY A 40 -26.36 -29.43 19.70
C GLY A 40 -27.10 -28.17 20.12
N TYR A 41 -26.87 -27.03 19.46
CA TYR A 41 -27.63 -25.80 19.68
C TYR A 41 -29.09 -25.97 19.27
N GLU A 42 -29.36 -26.61 18.13
CA GLU A 42 -30.73 -26.86 17.65
C GLU A 42 -31.52 -27.81 18.57
N ARG A 43 -30.87 -28.87 19.08
CA ARG A 43 -31.49 -29.78 20.07
C ARG A 43 -31.80 -29.11 21.40
N ASN A 44 -30.95 -28.19 21.86
CA ASN A 44 -31.16 -27.49 23.13
C ASN A 44 -32.15 -26.32 23.01
N CYS A 45 -32.23 -25.67 21.85
CA CYS A 45 -33.14 -24.56 21.58
C CYS A 45 -33.49 -24.52 20.08
N PRO A 46 -34.70 -24.99 19.69
CA PRO A 46 -35.15 -24.94 18.30
C PRO A 46 -35.14 -23.51 17.74
N GLY A 47 -34.61 -23.33 16.53
CA GLY A 47 -34.41 -22.04 15.87
C GLY A 47 -33.25 -21.23 16.46
N ALA A 48 -32.32 -21.83 17.20
CA ALA A 48 -31.08 -21.18 17.60
C ALA A 48 -30.07 -21.14 16.44
N THR A 49 -29.97 -22.23 15.67
CA THR A 49 -29.09 -22.33 14.50
C THR A 49 -29.39 -21.24 13.47
N ASP A 50 -30.67 -21.09 13.14
CA ASP A 50 -31.15 -20.18 12.11
C ASP A 50 -30.87 -18.71 12.48
N ARG A 51 -31.01 -18.36 13.76
CA ARG A 51 -30.64 -17.04 14.30
C ARG A 51 -29.13 -16.78 14.28
N ILE A 52 -28.31 -17.78 14.59
CA ILE A 52 -26.84 -17.66 14.49
C ILE A 52 -26.44 -17.49 13.01
N LEU A 53 -27.03 -18.27 12.09
CA LEU A 53 -26.74 -18.19 10.66
C LEU A 53 -27.12 -16.81 10.09
N ALA A 54 -28.33 -16.32 10.38
CA ALA A 54 -28.78 -15.00 9.95
C ALA A 54 -27.92 -13.85 10.54
N MET A 55 -27.45 -13.99 11.78
CA MET A 55 -26.51 -13.04 12.38
C MET A 55 -25.15 -13.06 11.68
N THR A 56 -24.61 -14.25 11.41
CA THR A 56 -23.36 -14.45 10.66
C THR A 56 -23.47 -13.89 9.24
N GLU A 57 -24.58 -14.10 8.53
CA GLU A 57 -24.81 -13.51 7.21
C GLU A 57 -24.82 -11.99 7.22
N ASN A 58 -25.48 -11.36 8.21
CA ASN A 58 -25.49 -9.90 8.33
C ASN A 58 -24.11 -9.34 8.65
N GLN A 59 -23.33 -10.01 9.49
CA GLN A 59 -21.92 -9.65 9.70
C GLN A 59 -21.10 -9.79 8.42
N LEU A 60 -21.34 -10.84 7.62
CA LEU A 60 -20.65 -11.05 6.35
C LEU A 60 -20.98 -9.95 5.34
N LYS A 61 -22.26 -9.56 5.21
CA LYS A 61 -22.72 -8.46 4.35
C LYS A 61 -22.08 -7.13 4.76
N CYS A 62 -22.10 -6.81 6.05
CA CYS A 62 -21.45 -5.61 6.61
C CYS A 62 -19.94 -5.58 6.32
N ASN A 63 -19.23 -6.68 6.56
CA ASN A 63 -17.79 -6.78 6.27
C ASN A 63 -17.48 -6.68 4.77
N GLN A 64 -18.34 -7.22 3.90
CA GLN A 64 -18.21 -7.08 2.44
C GLN A 64 -18.48 -5.65 1.97
N GLU A 65 -19.40 -4.93 2.61
CA GLU A 65 -19.70 -3.53 2.32
C GLU A 65 -18.56 -2.61 2.75
N LEU A 66 -18.02 -2.80 3.96
CA LEU A 66 -16.79 -2.15 4.44
C LEU A 66 -15.61 -2.38 3.49
N ALA A 67 -15.35 -3.64 3.10
CA ALA A 67 -14.26 -3.97 2.19
C ALA A 67 -14.44 -3.34 0.79
N LYS A 68 -15.68 -3.16 0.30
CA LYS A 68 -15.96 -2.43 -0.94
C LYS A 68 -15.68 -0.93 -0.77
N MET A 69 -16.15 -0.31 0.31
CA MET A 69 -15.92 1.11 0.60
C MET A 69 -14.43 1.43 0.73
N GLU A 70 -13.65 0.59 1.42
CA GLU A 70 -12.19 0.71 1.49
C GLU A 70 -11.54 0.61 0.09
N GLN A 71 -11.97 -0.38 -0.70
CA GLN A 71 -11.43 -0.59 -2.05
C GLN A 71 -11.77 0.56 -3.01
N GLU A 72 -12.97 1.15 -2.90
CA GLU A 72 -13.39 2.33 -3.66
C GLU A 72 -12.57 3.56 -3.26
N ASN A 73 -12.40 3.84 -1.96
CA ASN A 73 -11.63 4.98 -1.45
C ASN A 73 -10.15 4.93 -1.91
N ILE A 74 -9.53 3.75 -1.90
CA ILE A 74 -8.17 3.53 -2.45
C ILE A 74 -8.12 3.81 -3.96
N ASN A 75 -9.17 3.45 -4.70
CA ASN A 75 -9.25 3.67 -6.15
C ASN A 75 -9.48 5.15 -6.52
N GLU A 76 -10.20 5.91 -5.69
CA GLU A 76 -10.40 7.35 -5.90
C GLU A 76 -9.12 8.14 -5.64
N CYS A 77 -8.45 7.90 -4.50
CA CYS A 77 -7.16 8.52 -4.19
C CYS A 77 -6.11 8.31 -5.30
N ARG A 78 -6.02 7.09 -5.86
CA ARG A 78 -5.14 6.80 -7.02
C ARG A 78 -5.56 7.57 -8.28
N LYS A 79 -6.85 7.74 -8.55
CA LYS A 79 -7.33 8.53 -9.70
C LYS A 79 -7.02 10.02 -9.55
N GLU A 80 -7.09 10.57 -8.34
CA GLU A 80 -6.78 11.99 -8.11
C GLU A 80 -5.29 12.30 -8.29
N ALA A 81 -4.41 11.47 -7.74
CA ALA A 81 -2.96 11.57 -7.98
C ALA A 81 -2.62 11.54 -9.48
N LEU A 82 -3.16 10.55 -10.22
CA LEU A 82 -2.94 10.41 -11.66
C LEU A 82 -3.54 11.58 -12.48
N LYS A 83 -4.68 12.15 -12.09
CA LYS A 83 -5.24 13.35 -12.74
C LYS A 83 -4.28 14.54 -12.61
N SER A 84 -3.72 14.76 -11.43
CA SER A 84 -2.76 15.85 -11.18
C SER A 84 -1.50 15.70 -12.05
N GLU A 85 -0.92 14.50 -12.13
CA GLU A 85 0.22 14.22 -13.02
C GLU A 85 -0.13 14.44 -14.50
N VAL A 86 -1.28 13.95 -14.96
CA VAL A 86 -1.73 14.11 -16.35
C VAL A 86 -1.97 15.58 -16.72
N GLU A 87 -2.49 16.40 -15.81
CA GLU A 87 -2.63 17.85 -16.04
C GLU A 87 -1.27 18.55 -16.15
N ASN A 88 -0.32 18.22 -15.28
CA ASN A 88 1.03 18.79 -15.33
C ASN A 88 1.76 18.40 -16.62
N ILE A 89 1.64 17.14 -17.05
CA ILE A 89 2.19 16.65 -18.34
C ILE A 89 1.56 17.41 -19.52
N LYS A 90 0.23 17.57 -19.54
CA LYS A 90 -0.47 18.32 -20.61
C LYS A 90 -0.02 19.79 -20.67
N ARG A 91 0.07 20.47 -19.53
CA ARG A 91 0.56 21.85 -19.44
C ARG A 91 2.01 21.96 -19.93
N GLY A 92 2.88 21.03 -19.52
CA GLY A 92 4.26 20.93 -20.00
C GLY A 92 4.37 20.67 -21.50
N GLN A 93 3.54 19.79 -22.06
CA GLN A 93 3.50 19.47 -23.48
C GLN A 93 3.06 20.68 -24.32
N ILE A 94 2.08 21.46 -23.87
CA ILE A 94 1.62 22.68 -24.53
C ILE A 94 2.73 23.75 -24.52
N LEU A 95 3.39 23.96 -23.38
CA LEU A 95 4.53 24.89 -23.28
C LEU A 95 5.70 24.46 -24.18
N GLY A 96 6.04 23.17 -24.18
CA GLY A 96 7.07 22.61 -25.05
C GLY A 96 6.74 22.77 -26.54
N PHE A 97 5.48 22.56 -26.94
CA PHE A 97 5.03 22.78 -28.30
C PHE A 97 5.16 24.26 -28.71
N VAL A 98 4.76 25.20 -27.84
CA VAL A 98 4.91 26.65 -28.10
C VAL A 98 6.39 27.03 -28.23
N ILE A 99 7.28 26.54 -27.36
CA ILE A 99 8.73 26.81 -27.44
C ILE A 99 9.35 26.25 -28.73
N LEU A 100 8.95 25.04 -29.13
CA LEU A 100 9.47 24.41 -30.35
C LEU A 100 8.99 25.16 -31.60
N LEU A 101 7.73 25.62 -31.61
CA LEU A 101 7.15 26.43 -32.68
C LEU A 101 7.84 27.81 -32.76
N THR A 102 8.12 28.46 -31.63
CA THR A 102 8.86 29.75 -31.64
C THR A 102 10.33 29.59 -32.02
N MET A 103 10.99 28.46 -31.72
CA MET A 103 12.34 28.19 -32.25
C MET A 103 12.35 28.03 -33.77
N ILE A 104 11.36 27.35 -34.36
CA ILE A 104 11.26 27.20 -35.82
C ILE A 104 11.04 28.56 -36.49
N ILE A 105 10.06 29.35 -36.01
CA ILE A 105 9.79 30.69 -36.56
C ILE A 105 10.97 31.64 -36.33
N GLY A 106 11.57 31.63 -35.14
CA GLY A 106 12.73 32.45 -34.80
C GLY A 106 13.95 32.13 -35.65
N GLY A 107 14.24 30.84 -35.89
CA GLY A 107 15.29 30.41 -36.81
C GLY A 107 15.05 30.88 -38.24
N PHE A 108 13.80 30.78 -38.74
CA PHE A 108 13.44 31.23 -40.09
C PHE A 108 13.59 32.75 -40.26
N ILE A 109 13.15 33.54 -39.28
CA ILE A 109 13.36 35.00 -39.26
C ILE A 109 14.86 35.33 -39.22
N LEU A 110 15.65 34.59 -38.44
CA LEU A 110 17.08 34.86 -38.28
C LEU A 110 17.89 34.56 -39.55
N ILE A 111 17.47 33.58 -40.35
CA ILE A 111 18.03 33.29 -41.68
C ILE A 111 17.78 34.47 -42.64
N ILE A 112 16.57 35.05 -42.64
CA ILE A 112 16.21 36.20 -43.48
C ILE A 112 17.05 37.45 -43.11
N PHE A 113 17.44 37.60 -41.84
CA PHE A 113 18.27 38.72 -41.37
C PHE A 113 19.79 38.56 -41.61
N GLY A 114 20.26 37.46 -42.23
CA GLY A 114 21.62 37.36 -42.77
C GLY A 114 22.77 37.56 -41.77
N LYS A 115 22.63 37.05 -40.53
CA LYS A 115 23.62 37.22 -39.45
C LYS A 115 24.37 35.91 -39.17
N ASP A 116 25.09 35.43 -40.17
CA ASP A 116 25.56 34.05 -40.42
C ASP A 116 26.25 33.24 -39.31
N ALA A 117 26.72 33.84 -38.20
CA ALA A 117 27.33 33.06 -37.11
C ALA A 117 27.19 33.70 -35.73
N GLY A 118 27.58 34.98 -35.59
CA GLY A 118 27.68 35.64 -34.28
C GLY A 118 26.34 35.83 -33.56
N GLY A 119 25.22 35.89 -34.29
CA GLY A 119 23.88 35.96 -33.68
C GLY A 119 23.37 34.60 -33.19
N TYR A 120 23.68 33.54 -33.93
CA TYR A 120 23.26 32.17 -33.56
C TYR A 120 23.97 31.71 -32.29
N GLY A 121 25.28 31.98 -32.17
CA GLY A 121 26.08 31.60 -31.01
C GLY A 121 25.58 32.19 -29.69
N THR A 122 25.17 33.47 -29.66
CA THR A 122 24.69 34.13 -28.43
C THR A 122 23.28 33.68 -28.03
N ILE A 123 22.40 33.38 -29.00
CA ILE A 123 21.07 32.83 -28.72
C ILE A 123 21.18 31.40 -28.19
N VAL A 124 21.97 30.54 -28.85
CA VAL A 124 22.18 29.16 -28.39
C VAL A 124 22.86 29.12 -27.01
N ALA A 125 23.86 29.97 -26.77
CA ALA A 125 24.55 30.05 -25.47
C ALA A 125 23.62 30.49 -24.33
N SER A 126 22.76 31.49 -24.55
CA SER A 126 21.83 31.97 -23.52
C SER A 126 20.75 30.93 -23.18
N ILE A 127 20.23 30.20 -24.17
CA ILE A 127 19.30 29.07 -23.96
C ILE A 127 20.00 27.93 -23.18
N MET A 128 21.23 27.55 -23.57
CA MET A 128 21.98 26.51 -22.88
C MET A 128 22.29 26.85 -21.42
N LEU A 129 22.62 28.11 -21.11
CA LEU A 129 22.83 28.58 -19.74
C LEU A 129 21.53 28.50 -18.91
N GLY A 130 20.39 28.89 -19.50
CA GLY A 130 19.09 28.77 -18.85
C GLY A 130 18.73 27.32 -18.50
N ILE A 131 18.86 26.40 -19.46
CA ILE A 131 18.61 24.97 -19.25
C ILE A 131 19.56 24.39 -18.19
N SER A 132 20.85 24.72 -18.27
CA SER A 132 21.87 24.25 -17.31
C SER A 132 21.57 24.72 -15.88
N SER A 133 21.13 25.96 -15.71
CA SER A 133 20.73 26.52 -14.42
C SER A 133 19.52 25.78 -13.82
N VAL A 134 18.49 25.49 -14.61
CA VAL A 134 17.31 24.75 -14.16
C VAL A 134 17.66 23.31 -13.75
N ILE A 135 18.51 22.62 -14.52
CA ILE A 135 18.98 21.26 -14.19
C ILE A 135 19.78 21.27 -12.88
N TRP A 136 20.69 22.24 -12.72
CA TRP A 136 21.48 22.37 -11.49
C TRP A 136 20.61 22.66 -10.26
N ASN A 137 19.62 23.54 -10.39
CA ASN A 137 18.70 23.91 -9.30
C ASN A 137 17.76 22.76 -8.91
N ASN A 138 17.33 21.92 -9.86
CA ASN A 138 16.56 20.71 -9.53
C ASN A 138 17.43 19.64 -8.86
N LYS A 139 18.73 19.54 -9.19
CA LYS A 139 19.67 18.64 -8.51
C LYS A 139 19.93 19.09 -7.07
N SER A 140 20.19 20.38 -6.86
CA SER A 140 20.48 20.94 -5.52
C SER A 140 19.28 20.91 -4.57
N LYS A 141 18.04 20.88 -5.09
CA LYS A 141 16.84 20.60 -4.28
C LYS A 141 16.81 19.17 -3.75
N LYS A 142 17.03 18.17 -4.61
CA LYS A 142 17.05 16.75 -4.20
C LYS A 142 18.14 16.48 -3.14
N GLU A 143 19.33 17.07 -3.33
CA GLU A 143 20.44 16.95 -2.36
C GLU A 143 20.17 17.65 -1.01
N GLN A 144 19.14 18.50 -0.90
CA GLN A 144 18.67 19.10 0.36
C GLN A 144 17.51 18.31 0.98
N GLU A 145 16.65 17.68 0.18
CA GLU A 145 15.58 16.79 0.63
C GLU A 145 16.14 15.46 1.16
N GLU A 146 17.22 14.93 0.59
CA GLU A 146 17.93 13.73 1.08
C GLU A 146 18.77 13.96 2.38
N LYS A 147 18.84 15.21 2.88
CA LYS A 147 19.64 15.58 4.06
C LYS A 147 18.80 16.10 5.24
N GLN A 148 17.48 16.02 5.16
CA GLN A 148 16.53 16.30 6.26
C GLN A 148 15.92 15.01 6.77
#